data_AF-A0A5N6EUY5-F1
#
_entry.id   AF-A0A5N6EUY5-F1
#
_cell.length_a   1.000
_cell.length_b   1.000
_cell.length_c   1.000
_cell.angle_alpha   90.00
_cell.angle_beta   90.00
_cell.angle_gamma   90.00
#
_symmetry.space_group_name_H-M   'P 1'
#
loop_
_entity.id
_entity.type
_entity.pdbx_description
1 polymer ?
#
loop_
_entity_poly.entity_id
_entity_poly.type
_entity_poly.pdbx_seq_one_letter_code
_entity_poly.pdbx_strand_id
1 'polypeptide(L)'
;MLSSVLHAPLPWHDNMLLGHVLSRFSDDFNVLDAQVGGQLCATLEYSTDVAAALIAGTIANPFLLIITIILLTMYFRYARRYIKASRQLKDLENDAKGPLLEELESTISGLSSVRAFGQVDLAVQRFQDKVGRHARAFWHLWLLNRWLGFRINVMGAAFSALSAAMVAYTPEVSPSVAGFAIGFTIQISFSMAFSICSYVNLKQGLNSVKRIHSLTTIQTEQDKGHDQDLPHGWPREGKLEVSQLFVRHAVIFLPF
;
A
#
# COMPACT_ATOMS: atom_id res chain seq x y z
N MET A 1 -16.28 -2.56 12.08
CA MET A 1 -15.57 -3.84 11.95
C MET A 1 -15.88 -4.83 13.06
N LEU A 2 -15.52 -4.60 14.34
CA LEU A 2 -15.75 -5.59 15.42
C LEU A 2 -17.21 -6.04 15.51
N SER A 3 -18.15 -5.09 15.60
CA SER A 3 -19.59 -5.40 15.60
C SER A 3 -20.02 -6.19 14.34
N SER A 4 -19.63 -5.74 13.15
CA SER A 4 -19.95 -6.42 11.89
C SER A 4 -19.43 -7.86 11.81
N VAL A 5 -18.24 -8.13 12.36
CA VAL A 5 -17.63 -9.47 12.37
C VAL A 5 -18.28 -10.36 13.42
N LEU A 6 -18.65 -9.83 14.60
CA LEU A 6 -19.30 -10.61 15.65
C LEU A 6 -20.73 -11.02 15.30
N HIS A 7 -21.42 -10.19 14.52
CA HIS A 7 -22.78 -10.48 14.06
C HIS A 7 -22.78 -11.04 12.62
N ALA A 8 -21.65 -11.49 12.09
CA ALA A 8 -21.64 -12.12 10.77
C ALA A 8 -22.31 -13.51 10.86
N PRO A 9 -23.04 -13.95 9.83
CA PRO A 9 -23.73 -15.24 9.87
C PRO A 9 -22.73 -16.39 9.92
N LEU A 10 -23.09 -17.52 10.54
CA LEU A 10 -22.23 -18.72 10.66
C LEU A 10 -21.53 -19.15 9.36
N PRO A 11 -22.20 -19.20 8.18
CA PRO A 11 -21.54 -19.53 6.93
C PRO A 11 -20.39 -18.59 6.56
N TRP A 12 -20.40 -17.33 6.99
CA TRP A 12 -19.27 -16.42 6.78
C TRP A 12 -18.05 -16.88 7.60
N HIS A 13 -18.25 -17.29 8.86
CA HIS A 13 -17.18 -17.78 9.72
C HIS A 13 -16.60 -19.11 9.24
N ASP A 14 -17.43 -20.02 8.72
CA ASP A 14 -16.97 -21.31 8.19
C ASP A 14 -16.10 -21.16 6.94
N ASN A 15 -16.37 -20.13 6.13
CA ASN A 15 -15.64 -19.87 4.89
C ASN A 15 -14.44 -18.94 5.07
N MET A 16 -14.41 -18.12 6.13
CA MET A 16 -13.37 -17.13 6.34
C MET A 16 -12.19 -17.73 7.10
N LEU A 17 -10.99 -17.61 6.54
CA LEU A 17 -9.76 -18.01 7.22
C LEU A 17 -9.51 -17.10 8.44
N LEU A 18 -9.46 -17.66 9.65
CA LEU A 18 -9.24 -16.91 10.89
C LEU A 18 -7.98 -16.04 10.83
N GLY A 19 -6.90 -16.55 10.23
CA GLY A 19 -5.65 -15.82 10.04
C GLY A 19 -5.82 -14.54 9.20
N HIS A 20 -6.71 -14.56 8.20
CA HIS A 20 -7.01 -13.34 7.43
C HIS A 20 -7.69 -12.30 8.30
N VAL A 21 -8.71 -12.68 9.08
CA VAL A 21 -9.40 -11.74 9.98
C VAL A 21 -8.43 -11.15 10.99
N LEU A 22 -7.59 -11.97 11.62
CA LEU A 22 -6.55 -11.53 12.56
C LEU A 22 -5.56 -10.56 11.93
N SER A 23 -5.07 -10.83 10.71
CA SER A 23 -4.18 -9.91 9.98
C SER A 23 -4.84 -8.56 9.69
N ARG A 24 -6.17 -8.52 9.49
CA ARG A 24 -6.91 -7.26 9.31
C ARG A 24 -7.05 -6.50 10.63
N PHE A 25 -7.33 -7.19 11.73
CA PHE A 25 -7.42 -6.55 13.06
C PHE A 25 -6.06 -6.08 13.60
N SER A 26 -4.95 -6.71 13.20
CA SER A 26 -3.62 -6.36 13.67
C SER A 26 -2.86 -5.49 12.66
N ASP A 27 -2.44 -6.05 11.53
CA ASP A 27 -1.54 -5.38 10.59
C ASP A 27 -2.22 -4.19 9.89
N ASP A 28 -3.45 -4.38 9.39
CA ASP A 28 -4.12 -3.32 8.64
C ASP A 28 -4.56 -2.16 9.54
N PHE A 29 -4.99 -2.44 10.78
CA PHE A 29 -5.28 -1.40 11.78
C PHE A 29 -4.02 -0.65 12.20
N ASN A 30 -2.90 -1.35 12.41
CA ASN A 30 -1.62 -0.69 12.68
C ASN A 30 -1.20 0.24 11.52
N VAL A 31 -1.41 -0.16 10.26
CA VAL A 31 -1.17 0.73 9.10
C VAL A 31 -2.10 1.94 9.12
N LEU A 32 -3.39 1.76 9.40
CA LEU A 32 -4.35 2.85 9.50
C LEU A 32 -3.94 3.86 10.58
N ASP A 33 -3.63 3.39 11.78
CA ASP A 33 -3.40 4.23 12.95
C ASP A 33 -2.00 4.88 12.93
N ALA A 34 -0.96 4.12 12.60
CA ALA A 34 0.42 4.58 12.70
C ALA A 34 0.98 5.20 11.41
N GLN A 35 0.46 4.83 10.24
CA GLN A 35 1.10 5.20 8.96
C GLN A 35 0.25 6.13 8.10
N VAL A 36 -1.05 5.87 7.94
CA VAL A 36 -1.88 6.60 6.95
C VAL A 36 -1.89 8.11 7.20
N GLY A 37 -2.08 8.53 8.46
CA GLY A 37 -2.07 9.95 8.82
C GLY A 37 -0.75 10.65 8.48
N GLY A 38 0.38 10.06 8.89
CA GLY A 38 1.70 10.59 8.60
C GLY A 38 2.01 10.64 7.10
N GLN A 39 1.64 9.60 6.35
CA GLN A 39 1.85 9.57 4.90
C GLN A 39 0.96 10.59 4.16
N LEU A 40 -0.24 10.87 4.66
CA LEU A 40 -1.11 11.93 4.11
C LEU A 40 -0.47 13.31 4.31
N CYS A 41 -0.05 13.62 5.54
CA CYS A 41 0.63 14.88 5.84
C CYS A 41 1.89 15.05 4.98
N ALA A 42 2.75 14.03 4.93
CA ALA A 42 3.97 14.07 4.11
C ALA A 42 3.67 14.25 2.61
N THR A 43 2.63 13.59 2.10
CA THR A 43 2.23 13.74 0.68
C THR A 43 1.76 15.16 0.40
N LEU A 44 0.99 15.77 1.30
CA LEU A 44 0.52 17.16 1.15
C LEU A 44 1.68 18.15 1.27
N GLU A 45 2.57 17.96 2.24
CA GLU A 45 3.76 18.77 2.46
C GLU A 45 4.65 18.80 1.22
N TYR A 46 5.13 17.64 0.77
CA TYR A 46 6.02 17.57 -0.39
C TYR A 46 5.36 18.02 -1.69
N SER A 47 4.05 17.79 -1.86
CA SER A 47 3.33 18.29 -3.04
C SER A 47 3.19 19.81 -3.00
N THR A 48 3.00 20.39 -1.82
CA THR A 48 2.94 21.84 -1.63
C THR A 48 4.30 22.48 -1.86
N ASP A 49 5.39 21.87 -1.37
CA ASP A 49 6.76 22.32 -1.65
C ASP A 49 7.06 22.37 -3.15
N VAL A 50 6.70 21.31 -3.89
CA VAL A 50 6.87 21.28 -5.34
C VAL A 50 6.06 22.38 -6.00
N ALA A 51 4.78 22.57 -5.61
CA ALA A 51 3.96 23.64 -6.13
C ALA A 51 4.54 25.03 -5.82
N ALA A 52 5.01 25.25 -4.59
CA ALA A 52 5.64 26.49 -4.16
C ALA A 52 6.91 26.79 -4.97
N ALA A 53 7.76 25.80 -5.22
CA ALA A 53 8.95 25.97 -6.03
C ALA A 53 8.65 26.31 -7.49
N LEU A 54 7.62 25.68 -8.08
CA LEU A 54 7.18 26.00 -9.43
C LEU A 54 6.57 27.41 -9.53
N ILE A 55 5.77 27.81 -8.55
CA ILE A 55 5.17 29.16 -8.47
C ILE A 55 6.27 30.20 -8.27
N ALA A 56 7.21 29.97 -7.35
CA ALA A 56 8.33 30.86 -7.08
C ALA A 56 9.19 31.09 -8.33
N GLY A 57 9.50 30.02 -9.07
CA GLY A 57 10.20 30.14 -10.35
C GLY A 57 9.42 30.96 -11.39
N THR A 58 8.11 30.77 -11.46
CA THR A 58 7.24 31.47 -12.42
C THR A 58 7.09 32.96 -12.09
N ILE A 59 7.05 33.34 -10.81
CA ILE A 59 7.03 34.74 -10.36
C ILE A 59 8.33 35.45 -10.73
N ALA A 60 9.48 34.79 -10.58
CA ALA A 60 10.76 35.38 -10.92
C ALA A 60 10.92 35.62 -12.42
N ASN A 61 10.45 34.69 -13.26
CA ASN A 61 10.45 34.88 -14.70
C ASN A 61 9.30 34.09 -15.36
N PRO A 62 8.34 34.77 -16.02
CA PRO A 62 7.23 34.11 -16.71
C PRO A 62 7.65 33.10 -17.79
N PHE A 63 8.81 33.26 -18.42
CA PHE A 63 9.32 32.30 -19.42
C PHE A 63 9.65 30.93 -18.80
N LEU A 64 9.92 30.85 -17.49
CA LEU A 64 10.11 29.57 -16.79
C LEU A 64 8.84 28.72 -16.77
N LEU A 65 7.66 29.30 -17.00
CA LEU A 65 6.39 28.57 -17.08
C LEU A 65 6.42 27.48 -18.15
N ILE A 66 7.04 27.75 -19.30
CA ILE A 66 7.17 26.77 -20.39
C ILE A 66 8.01 25.57 -19.94
N ILE A 67 9.15 25.85 -19.29
CA ILE A 67 10.06 24.83 -18.76
C ILE A 67 9.37 24.01 -17.66
N THR A 68 8.64 24.68 -16.77
CA THR A 68 7.81 24.06 -15.73
C THR A 68 6.80 23.07 -16.32
N ILE A 69 6.06 23.44 -17.36
CA ILE A 69 5.07 22.56 -17.99
C ILE A 69 5.73 21.30 -18.57
N ILE A 70 6.89 21.46 -19.22
CA ILE A 70 7.64 20.34 -19.82
C ILE A 70 8.11 19.37 -18.73
N LEU A 71 8.73 19.91 -17.67
CA LEU A 71 9.21 19.13 -16.52
C LEU A 71 8.06 18.43 -15.80
N LEU A 72 6.94 19.12 -15.57
CA LEU A 72 5.77 18.56 -14.89
C LEU A 72 5.17 17.40 -15.71
N THR A 73 5.12 17.55 -17.04
CA THR A 73 4.68 16.50 -17.95
C THR A 73 5.61 15.28 -17.87
N MET A 74 6.93 15.49 -17.90
CA MET A 74 7.90 14.40 -17.74
C MET A 74 7.79 13.74 -16.37
N TYR A 75 7.59 14.53 -15.31
CA TYR A 75 7.45 14.07 -13.94
C TYR A 75 6.26 13.12 -13.81
N PHE A 76 5.08 13.53 -14.26
CA PHE A 76 3.89 12.67 -14.23
C PHE A 76 4.06 11.41 -15.09
N ARG A 77 4.76 11.48 -16.22
CA ARG A 77 5.04 10.29 -17.04
C ARG A 77 5.94 9.29 -16.30
N TYR A 78 7.01 9.75 -15.66
CA TYR A 78 7.89 8.88 -14.88
C TYR A 78 7.19 8.35 -13.62
N ALA A 79 6.47 9.20 -12.89
CA ALA A 79 5.71 8.83 -11.71
C ALA A 79 4.68 7.73 -12.04
N ARG A 80 3.89 7.90 -13.10
CA ARG A 80 2.89 6.88 -13.52
C ARG A 80 3.54 5.55 -13.88
N ARG A 81 4.66 5.57 -14.62
CA ARG A 81 5.41 4.35 -14.97
C ARG A 81 5.97 3.67 -13.73
N TYR A 82 6.57 4.45 -12.83
CA TYR A 82 7.10 3.96 -11.57
C TYR A 82 6.00 3.32 -10.71
N ILE A 83 4.87 3.99 -10.49
CA ILE A 83 3.75 3.47 -9.69
C ILE A 83 3.23 2.14 -10.25
N LYS A 84 3.16 2.00 -11.59
CA LYS A 84 2.73 0.76 -12.24
C LYS A 84 3.77 -0.34 -12.05
N ALA A 85 5.05 -0.05 -12.32
CA ALA A 85 6.12 -1.03 -12.24
C ALA A 85 6.39 -1.47 -10.79
N SER A 86 6.39 -0.54 -9.83
CA SER A 86 6.67 -0.82 -8.42
C SER A 86 5.59 -1.73 -7.82
N ARG A 87 4.33 -1.53 -8.20
CA ARG A 87 3.25 -2.44 -7.83
C ARG A 87 3.50 -3.86 -8.34
N GLN A 88 3.77 -4.02 -9.64
CA GLN A 88 3.99 -5.35 -10.23
C GLN A 88 5.19 -6.08 -9.62
N LEU A 89 6.29 -5.35 -9.34
CA LEU A 89 7.46 -5.94 -8.68
C LEU A 89 7.17 -6.31 -7.23
N LYS A 90 6.40 -5.49 -6.51
CA LYS A 90 6.00 -5.78 -5.13
C LYS A 90 5.05 -6.97 -5.05
N ASP A 91 4.17 -7.13 -6.03
CA ASP A 91 3.31 -8.31 -6.16
C ASP A 91 4.20 -9.56 -6.38
N LEU A 92 5.19 -9.49 -7.28
CA LEU A 92 6.14 -10.58 -7.51
C LEU A 92 6.99 -10.93 -6.26
N GLU A 93 7.40 -9.92 -5.48
CA GLU A 93 8.12 -10.11 -4.22
C GLU A 93 7.24 -10.85 -3.20
N ASN A 94 5.98 -10.43 -3.04
CA ASN A 94 5.04 -11.05 -2.12
C ASN A 94 4.73 -12.51 -2.53
N ASP A 95 4.51 -12.76 -3.83
CA ASP A 95 4.25 -14.09 -4.36
C ASP A 95 5.44 -15.03 -4.17
N ALA A 96 6.68 -14.52 -4.20
CA ALA A 96 7.88 -15.31 -3.94
C ALA A 96 8.09 -15.62 -2.45
N LYS A 97 7.55 -14.80 -1.54
CA LYS A 97 7.74 -14.93 -0.10
C LYS A 97 6.98 -16.12 0.50
N GLY A 98 5.75 -16.38 0.05
CA GLY A 98 4.93 -17.49 0.54
C GLY A 98 5.61 -18.87 0.39
N PRO A 99 5.99 -19.27 -0.84
CA PRO A 99 6.66 -20.55 -1.09
C PRO A 99 8.00 -20.73 -0.38
N LEU A 100 8.68 -19.62 -0.06
CA LEU A 100 9.92 -19.62 0.71
C LEU A 100 9.67 -20.00 2.18
N LEU A 101 8.67 -19.39 2.80
CA LEU A 101 8.28 -19.70 4.18
C LEU A 101 7.74 -21.13 4.30
N GLU A 102 6.95 -21.57 3.32
CA GLU A 102 6.45 -22.95 3.27
C GLU A 102 7.58 -24.00 3.16
N GLU A 103 8.63 -23.74 2.36
CA GLU A 103 9.81 -24.62 2.32
C GLU A 103 10.53 -24.67 3.66
N LEU A 104 10.62 -23.53 4.34
CA LEU A 104 11.27 -23.45 5.65
C LEU A 104 10.50 -24.26 6.70
N GLU A 105 9.18 -24.08 6.77
CA GLU A 105 8.32 -24.79 7.73
C GLU A 105 8.30 -26.31 7.48
N SER A 106 8.20 -26.71 6.21
CA SER A 106 8.24 -28.13 5.82
C SER A 106 9.60 -28.78 6.11
N THR A 107 10.71 -28.06 5.89
CA THR A 107 12.05 -28.54 6.20
C THR A 107 12.29 -28.66 7.70
N ILE A 108 11.81 -27.71 8.50
CA ILE A 108 11.91 -27.75 9.97
C ILE A 108 11.10 -28.94 10.52
N SER A 109 9.86 -29.11 10.06
CA SER A 109 8.98 -30.20 10.51
C SER A 109 9.48 -31.58 10.05
N GLY A 110 10.07 -31.65 8.86
CA GLY A 110 10.58 -32.88 8.25
C GLY A 110 12.08 -33.13 8.42
N LEU A 111 12.76 -32.40 9.31
CA LEU A 111 14.22 -32.37 9.40
C LEU A 111 14.83 -33.75 9.66
N SER A 112 14.19 -34.56 10.51
CA SER A 112 14.61 -35.94 10.80
C SER A 112 14.58 -36.81 9.56
N SER A 113 13.51 -36.73 8.77
CA SER A 113 13.35 -37.47 7.51
C SER A 113 14.40 -37.05 6.48
N VAL A 114 14.62 -35.75 6.28
CA VAL A 114 15.64 -35.25 5.32
C VAL A 114 17.03 -35.76 5.67
N ARG A 115 17.39 -35.77 6.95
CA ARG A 115 18.67 -36.31 7.44
C ARG A 115 18.75 -37.83 7.30
N ALA A 116 17.68 -38.55 7.64
CA ALA A 116 17.65 -40.01 7.56
C ALA A 116 17.85 -40.53 6.12
N PHE A 117 17.32 -39.81 5.12
CA PHE A 117 17.49 -40.16 3.70
C PHE A 117 18.75 -39.53 3.05
N GLY A 118 19.57 -38.79 3.78
CA GLY A 118 20.78 -38.15 3.25
C GLY A 118 20.52 -37.09 2.18
N GLN A 119 19.33 -36.47 2.15
CA GLN A 119 18.90 -35.51 1.11
C GLN A 119 19.14 -34.04 1.49
N VAL A 120 20.11 -33.76 2.37
CA VAL A 120 20.36 -32.42 2.89
C VAL A 120 20.77 -31.45 1.78
N ASP A 121 21.66 -31.85 0.88
CA ASP A 121 22.13 -30.98 -0.21
C ASP A 121 21.01 -30.58 -1.17
N LEU A 122 20.10 -31.52 -1.47
CA LEU A 122 18.92 -31.25 -2.29
C LEU A 122 17.98 -30.26 -1.62
N ALA A 123 17.75 -30.40 -0.31
CA ALA A 123 16.93 -29.46 0.46
C ALA A 123 17.55 -28.05 0.49
N VAL A 124 18.87 -27.96 0.65
CA VAL A 124 19.61 -26.68 0.60
C VAL A 124 19.50 -26.03 -0.78
N GLN A 125 19.68 -26.77 -1.87
CA GLN A 125 19.55 -26.25 -3.22
C GLN A 125 18.14 -25.71 -3.49
N ARG A 126 17.09 -26.46 -3.13
CA ARG A 126 15.69 -26.00 -3.27
C ARG A 126 15.42 -24.72 -2.50
N PHE A 127 15.95 -24.63 -1.28
CA PHE A 127 15.83 -23.43 -0.47
C PHE A 127 16.55 -22.23 -1.11
N GLN A 128 17.78 -22.44 -1.58
CA GLN A 128 18.56 -21.40 -2.28
C GLN A 128 17.87 -20.89 -3.55
N ASP A 129 17.23 -21.76 -4.33
CA ASP A 129 16.46 -21.37 -5.52
C ASP A 129 15.27 -20.47 -5.17
N LYS A 130 14.54 -20.81 -4.09
CA LYS A 130 13.42 -20.00 -3.57
C LYS A 130 13.90 -18.66 -3.03
N VAL A 131 14.98 -18.64 -2.25
CA VAL A 131 15.63 -17.41 -1.78
C VAL A 131 16.08 -16.55 -2.96
N GLY A 132 16.70 -17.15 -3.98
CA GLY A 132 17.17 -16.46 -5.18
C GLY A 132 16.03 -15.79 -5.95
N ARG A 133 14.85 -16.44 -6.06
CA ARG A 133 13.66 -15.83 -6.68
C ARG A 133 13.19 -14.59 -5.91
N HIS A 134 13.04 -14.70 -4.60
CA HIS A 134 12.66 -13.57 -3.75
C HIS A 134 13.70 -12.44 -3.81
N ALA A 135 14.99 -12.76 -3.68
CA ALA A 135 16.08 -11.79 -3.72
C ALA A 135 16.14 -11.05 -5.06
N ARG A 136 15.90 -11.71 -6.19
CA ARG A 136 15.82 -11.05 -7.51
C ARG A 136 14.66 -10.05 -7.56
N ALA A 137 13.47 -10.43 -7.13
CA ALA A 137 12.32 -9.52 -7.11
C ALA A 137 12.60 -8.29 -6.23
N PHE A 138 13.13 -8.50 -5.03
CA PHE A 138 13.54 -7.44 -4.10
C PHE A 138 14.63 -6.53 -4.70
N TRP A 139 15.65 -7.10 -5.34
CA TRP A 139 16.72 -6.34 -5.98
C TRP A 139 16.21 -5.46 -7.12
N HIS A 140 15.29 -5.98 -7.94
CA HIS A 140 14.67 -5.19 -8.99
C HIS A 140 13.83 -4.02 -8.44
N LEU A 141 13.20 -4.17 -7.27
CA LEU A 141 12.47 -3.08 -6.62
C LEU A 141 13.43 -1.94 -6.22
N TRP A 142 14.60 -2.30 -5.67
CA TRP A 142 15.67 -1.34 -5.36
C TRP A 142 16.20 -0.62 -6.61
N LEU A 143 16.46 -1.37 -7.69
CA LEU A 143 16.89 -0.79 -8.97
C LEU A 143 15.85 0.18 -9.53
N LEU A 144 14.55 -0.15 -9.41
CA LEU A 144 13.47 0.72 -9.84
C LEU A 144 13.41 2.03 -9.04
N ASN A 145 13.61 1.96 -7.72
CA ASN A 145 13.72 3.16 -6.86
C ASN A 145 14.91 4.03 -7.28
N ARG A 146 16.06 3.41 -7.55
CA ARG A 146 17.27 4.12 -8.01
C ARG A 146 17.06 4.76 -9.38
N TRP A 147 16.41 4.06 -10.30
CA TRP A 147 16.08 4.57 -11.63
C TRP A 147 15.20 5.81 -11.58
N LEU A 148 14.13 5.79 -10.77
CA LEU A 148 13.28 6.97 -10.57
C LEU A 148 14.08 8.10 -9.93
N GLY A 149 14.77 7.80 -8.82
CA GLY A 149 15.56 8.79 -8.08
C GLY A 149 16.55 9.52 -8.99
N PHE A 150 17.30 8.80 -9.83
CA PHE A 150 18.22 9.41 -10.78
C PHE A 150 17.50 10.37 -11.75
N ARG A 151 16.38 9.94 -12.36
CA ARG A 151 15.64 10.77 -13.34
C ARG A 151 15.06 12.03 -12.69
N ILE A 152 14.48 11.91 -11.49
CA ILE A 152 13.93 13.05 -10.75
C ILE A 152 15.02 14.04 -10.35
N ASN A 153 16.16 13.55 -9.86
CA ASN A 153 17.29 14.42 -9.50
C ASN A 153 17.87 15.16 -10.72
N VAL A 154 18.01 14.49 -11.87
CA VAL A 154 18.45 15.16 -13.11
C VAL A 154 17.46 16.23 -13.54
N MET A 155 16.15 15.97 -13.46
CA MET A 155 15.11 16.94 -13.79
C MET A 155 15.12 18.15 -12.86
N GLY A 156 15.19 17.91 -11.55
CA GLY A 156 15.23 19.00 -10.58
C GLY A 156 16.52 19.82 -10.68
N ALA A 157 17.68 19.18 -10.85
CA ALA A 157 18.94 19.89 -11.10
C ALA A 157 18.90 20.74 -12.37
N ALA A 158 18.31 20.22 -13.45
CA ALA A 158 18.11 20.98 -14.68
C ALA A 158 17.20 22.20 -14.45
N PHE A 159 16.13 22.04 -13.68
CA PHE A 159 15.23 23.14 -13.31
C PHE A 159 15.94 24.22 -12.50
N SER A 160 16.68 23.85 -11.44
CA SER A 160 17.42 24.81 -10.61
C SER A 160 18.48 25.55 -11.44
N ALA A 161 19.21 24.84 -12.31
CA ALA A 161 20.21 25.45 -13.18
C ALA A 161 19.60 26.43 -14.20
N LEU A 162 18.49 26.05 -14.84
CA LEU A 162 17.77 26.91 -15.78
C LEU A 162 17.16 28.13 -15.08
N SER A 163 16.62 27.94 -13.88
CA SER A 163 16.07 29.04 -13.08
C SER A 163 17.16 30.04 -12.68
N ALA A 164 18.29 29.55 -12.17
CA ALA A 164 19.43 30.39 -11.82
C ALA A 164 20.00 31.14 -13.04
N ALA A 165 20.14 30.46 -14.19
CA ALA A 165 20.59 31.10 -15.42
C ALA A 165 19.62 32.20 -15.87
N MET A 166 18.32 31.92 -15.93
CA MET A 166 17.32 32.90 -16.37
C MET A 166 17.27 34.13 -15.46
N VAL A 167 17.39 33.93 -14.15
CA VAL A 167 17.48 35.04 -13.19
C VAL A 167 18.76 35.85 -13.39
N ALA A 168 19.90 35.21 -13.67
CA ALA A 168 21.16 35.91 -13.92
C ALA A 168 21.17 36.72 -15.23
N TYR A 169 20.46 36.26 -16.27
CA TYR A 169 20.37 36.94 -17.57
C TYR A 169 19.25 37.99 -17.65
N THR A 170 18.33 38.04 -16.68
CA THR A 170 17.22 38.99 -16.68
C THR A 170 17.57 40.21 -15.81
N PRO A 171 17.90 41.38 -16.39
CA PRO A 171 18.38 42.54 -15.64
C PRO A 171 17.30 43.20 -14.76
N GLU A 172 16.01 42.90 -14.98
CA GLU A 172 14.89 43.52 -14.28
C GLU A 172 14.46 42.78 -12.99
N VAL A 173 15.09 41.66 -12.65
CA VAL A 173 14.70 40.86 -11.46
C VAL A 173 15.36 41.42 -10.21
N SER A 174 14.54 41.80 -9.21
CA SER A 174 15.04 42.20 -7.90
C SER A 174 15.86 41.08 -7.25
N PRO A 175 17.03 41.37 -6.65
CA PRO A 175 17.85 40.39 -5.92
C PRO A 175 17.07 39.59 -4.87
N SER A 176 16.05 40.20 -4.25
CA SER A 176 15.19 39.51 -3.27
C SER A 176 14.33 38.42 -3.91
N VAL A 177 13.74 38.68 -5.09
CA VAL A 177 12.92 37.72 -5.84
C VAL A 177 13.79 36.62 -6.43
N ALA A 178 14.98 36.99 -6.90
CA ALA A 178 16.01 36.05 -7.36
C ALA A 178 16.40 35.05 -6.26
N GLY A 179 16.75 35.53 -5.06
CA GLY A 179 17.10 34.69 -3.92
C GLY A 179 15.93 33.79 -3.48
N PHE A 180 14.71 34.34 -3.46
CA PHE A 180 13.49 33.58 -3.18
C PHE A 180 13.31 32.41 -4.17
N ALA A 181 13.33 32.67 -5.48
CA ALA A 181 13.15 31.63 -6.48
C ALA A 181 14.24 30.55 -6.41
N ILE A 182 15.51 30.96 -6.33
CA ILE A 182 16.64 30.02 -6.27
C ILE A 182 16.54 29.15 -5.00
N GLY A 183 16.22 29.75 -3.85
CA GLY A 183 16.07 29.02 -2.59
C GLY A 183 15.04 27.88 -2.66
N PHE A 184 13.87 28.14 -3.24
CA PHE A 184 12.86 27.11 -3.45
C PHE A 184 13.26 26.08 -4.52
N THR A 185 13.90 26.52 -5.61
CA THR A 185 14.30 25.60 -6.70
C THR A 185 15.39 24.62 -6.29
N ILE A 186 16.22 24.91 -5.28
CA ILE A 186 17.27 23.98 -4.82
C ILE A 186 16.66 22.73 -4.18
N GLN A 187 15.56 22.88 -3.45
CA GLN A 187 14.92 21.77 -2.72
C GLN A 187 13.96 20.95 -3.61
N ILE A 188 13.64 21.42 -4.82
CA ILE A 188 12.60 20.81 -5.67
C ILE A 188 12.87 19.34 -5.98
N SER A 189 14.14 18.96 -6.21
CA SER A 189 14.54 17.58 -6.52
C SER A 189 14.16 16.63 -5.37
N PHE A 190 14.40 17.08 -4.14
CA PHE A 190 14.10 16.32 -2.93
C PHE A 190 12.59 16.19 -2.75
N SER A 191 11.86 17.31 -2.79
CA SER A 191 10.40 17.30 -2.61
C SER A 191 9.67 16.52 -3.72
N MET A 192 10.15 16.56 -4.97
CA MET A 192 9.60 15.72 -6.05
C MET A 192 9.80 14.23 -5.80
N ALA A 193 10.98 13.82 -5.34
CA ALA A 193 11.26 12.40 -5.08
C ALA A 193 10.40 11.87 -3.93
N PHE A 194 10.37 12.62 -2.82
CA PHE A 194 9.60 12.22 -1.64
C PHE A 194 8.09 12.35 -1.84
N SER A 195 7.60 13.29 -2.65
CA SER A 195 6.18 13.37 -3.03
C SER A 195 5.69 12.07 -3.67
N ILE A 196 6.44 11.50 -4.63
CA ILE A 196 6.07 10.22 -5.26
C ILE A 196 6.10 9.08 -4.23
N CYS A 197 7.16 9.01 -3.41
CA CYS A 197 7.32 7.96 -2.41
C CYS A 197 6.18 7.99 -1.37
N SER A 198 5.91 9.16 -0.78
CA SER A 198 4.81 9.35 0.17
C SER A 198 3.46 9.06 -0.46
N TYR A 199 3.23 9.47 -1.71
CA TYR A 199 1.99 9.14 -2.42
C TYR A 199 1.80 7.63 -2.62
N VAL A 200 2.87 6.90 -2.97
CA VAL A 200 2.82 5.43 -3.12
C VAL A 200 2.52 4.76 -1.78
N ASN A 201 3.17 5.20 -0.70
CA ASN A 201 2.94 4.67 0.65
C ASN A 201 1.51 4.97 1.13
N LEU A 202 1.03 6.20 0.92
CA LEU A 202 -0.34 6.60 1.21
C LEU A 202 -1.34 5.71 0.45
N LYS A 203 -1.12 5.50 -0.85
CA LYS A 203 -1.97 4.62 -1.67
C LYS A 203 -1.97 3.18 -1.17
N GLN A 204 -0.82 2.68 -0.71
CA GLN A 204 -0.75 1.35 -0.10
C GLN A 204 -1.53 1.29 1.22
N GLY A 205 -1.39 2.30 2.08
CA GLY A 205 -2.15 2.41 3.33
C GLY A 205 -3.66 2.49 3.09
N LEU A 206 -4.10 3.27 2.10
CA LEU A 206 -5.51 3.35 1.69
C LEU A 206 -6.07 2.02 1.20
N ASN A 207 -5.25 1.13 0.64
CA ASN A 207 -5.70 -0.22 0.31
C ASN A 207 -5.94 -1.06 1.57
N SER A 208 -5.16 -0.90 2.64
CA SER A 208 -5.47 -1.50 3.96
C SER A 208 -6.80 -0.97 4.50
N VAL A 209 -7.04 0.33 4.40
CA VAL A 209 -8.33 0.94 4.80
C VAL A 209 -9.50 0.33 4.02
N LYS A 210 -9.36 0.11 2.71
CA LYS A 210 -10.41 -0.55 1.91
C LYS A 210 -10.72 -1.96 2.39
N ARG A 211 -9.72 -2.72 2.83
CA ARG A 211 -9.91 -4.09 3.37
C ARG A 211 -10.58 -4.08 4.75
N ILE A 212 -10.25 -3.11 5.61
CA ILE A 212 -10.97 -2.89 6.87
C ILE A 212 -12.44 -2.51 6.59
N HIS A 213 -12.65 -1.62 5.62
CA HIS A 213 -13.98 -1.19 5.22
C HIS A 213 -14.83 -2.35 4.69
N SER A 214 -14.26 -3.24 3.87
CA SER A 214 -15.00 -4.42 3.38
C SER A 214 -15.50 -5.33 4.50
N LEU A 215 -14.77 -5.42 5.63
CA LEU A 215 -15.21 -6.18 6.81
C LEU A 215 -16.27 -5.43 7.65
N THR A 216 -16.43 -4.13 7.44
CA THR A 216 -17.46 -3.35 8.13
C THR A 216 -18.81 -3.43 7.41
N THR A 217 -18.79 -3.73 6.11
CA THR A 217 -19.97 -3.84 5.24
C THR A 217 -20.46 -5.28 5.04
N ILE A 218 -20.01 -6.24 5.85
CA ILE A 218 -20.50 -7.63 5.80
C ILE A 218 -21.99 -7.64 6.15
N GLN A 219 -22.76 -8.54 5.51
CA GLN A 219 -24.14 -8.77 5.92
C GLN A 219 -24.17 -9.33 7.34
N THR A 220 -24.72 -8.54 8.25
CA THR A 220 -24.98 -8.93 9.62
C THR A 220 -26.20 -9.85 9.68
N GLU A 221 -26.11 -10.92 10.47
CA GLU A 221 -27.25 -11.71 10.90
C GLU A 221 -28.24 -10.77 11.59
N GLN A 222 -29.45 -10.69 11.03
CA GLN A 222 -30.48 -9.84 11.59
C GLN A 222 -30.94 -10.45 12.90
N ASP A 223 -30.60 -9.79 14.00
CA ASP A 223 -31.32 -9.96 15.25
C ASP A 223 -32.73 -9.42 15.03
N LYS A 224 -33.61 -10.27 14.53
CA LYS A 224 -35.05 -9.98 14.42
C LYS A 224 -35.59 -10.01 15.84
N GLY A 225 -35.30 -8.99 16.64
CA GLY A 225 -35.61 -8.90 18.07
C GLY A 225 -37.06 -9.23 18.41
N HIS A 226 -37.36 -10.53 18.48
CA HIS A 226 -38.66 -11.11 18.84
C HIS A 226 -38.70 -11.47 20.33
N ASP A 227 -37.69 -11.05 21.11
CA ASP A 227 -37.70 -11.20 22.56
C ASP A 227 -38.80 -10.36 23.22
N GLN A 228 -39.41 -9.41 22.52
CA GLN A 228 -40.53 -8.61 23.05
C GLN A 228 -41.83 -9.40 23.24
N ASP A 229 -42.02 -10.54 22.54
CA ASP A 229 -43.25 -11.33 22.61
C ASP A 229 -43.12 -12.61 23.46
N LEU A 230 -41.95 -12.85 24.08
CA LEU A 230 -41.71 -14.07 24.86
C LEU A 230 -42.15 -13.88 26.33
N PRO A 231 -42.95 -14.82 26.89
CA PRO A 231 -43.40 -14.72 28.27
C PRO A 231 -42.26 -14.93 29.28
N HIS A 232 -42.35 -14.29 30.45
CA HIS A 232 -41.41 -14.49 31.54
C HIS A 232 -41.33 -15.97 31.95
N GLY A 233 -40.13 -16.55 31.85
CA GLY A 233 -39.85 -17.97 32.13
C GLY A 233 -39.93 -18.89 30.91
N TRP A 234 -39.93 -18.36 29.69
CA TRP A 234 -39.76 -19.18 28.49
C TRP A 234 -38.38 -19.86 28.44
N PRO A 235 -38.28 -21.13 28.00
CA PRO A 235 -39.36 -22.09 27.73
C PRO A 235 -39.81 -22.82 29.01
N ARG A 236 -41.13 -22.86 29.30
CA ARG A 236 -41.68 -23.48 30.53
C ARG A 236 -41.79 -25.00 30.48
N GLU A 237 -42.18 -25.54 29.35
CA GLU A 237 -42.50 -26.98 29.20
C GLU A 237 -41.44 -27.74 28.39
N GLY A 238 -40.52 -27.05 27.72
CA GLY A 238 -39.48 -27.67 26.90
C GLY A 238 -39.98 -28.52 25.73
N LYS A 239 -41.27 -28.44 25.39
CA LYS A 239 -41.86 -29.22 24.30
C LYS A 239 -41.50 -28.60 22.95
N LEU A 240 -40.65 -29.30 22.19
CA LEU A 240 -40.23 -28.92 20.84
C LEU A 240 -40.94 -29.82 19.81
N GLU A 241 -41.83 -29.25 19.00
CA GLU A 241 -42.42 -29.93 17.84
C GLU A 241 -41.84 -29.32 16.55
N VAL A 242 -41.14 -30.14 15.76
CA VAL A 242 -40.53 -29.72 14.50
C VAL A 242 -41.38 -30.26 13.35
N SER A 243 -41.99 -29.36 12.58
CA SER A 243 -42.85 -29.71 11.46
C SER A 243 -42.23 -29.24 10.14
N GLN A 244 -42.00 -30.17 9.21
CA GLN A 244 -41.52 -29.90 7.83
C GLN A 244 -40.26 -29.01 7.74
N LEU A 245 -39.29 -29.21 8.64
CA LEU A 245 -38.02 -28.48 8.61
C LEU A 245 -37.11 -29.02 7.50
N PHE A 246 -36.76 -28.16 6.54
CA PHE A 246 -35.73 -28.43 5.55
C PHE A 246 -34.54 -27.49 5.79
N VAL A 247 -33.37 -28.08 6.03
CA VAL A 247 -32.12 -27.33 6.24
C VAL A 247 -31.28 -27.43 4.96
N ARG A 248 -30.71 -26.31 4.53
CA ARG A 248 -29.73 -26.27 3.46
C ARG A 248 -28.53 -25.46 3.92
N HIS A 249 -27.35 -26.04 3.81
CA HIS A 249 -26.12 -25.27 3.98
C HIS A 249 -25.98 -24.30 2.80
N ALA A 250 -25.68 -23.03 3.09
CA ALA A 250 -25.54 -22.01 2.07
C ALA A 250 -24.48 -22.44 1.04
N VAL A 251 -24.83 -22.33 -0.25
CA VAL A 251 -23.87 -22.63 -1.34
C VAL A 251 -22.80 -21.56 -1.32
N ILE A 252 -21.54 -22.03 -1.36
CA ILE A 252 -20.30 -21.26 -1.41
C ILE A 252 -20.45 -20.07 -2.38
N PHE A 253 -20.63 -18.86 -1.86
CA PHE A 253 -20.40 -17.64 -2.61
C PHE A 253 -18.95 -17.22 -2.30
N LEU A 254 -18.02 -17.51 -3.22
CA LEU A 254 -16.73 -16.86 -3.26
C LEU A 254 -16.88 -15.57 -4.09
N PRO A 255 -16.94 -14.38 -3.46
CA PRO A 255 -16.70 -13.16 -4.21
C PRO A 255 -15.18 -13.06 -4.37
N PHE A 256 -14.67 -13.38 -5.55
CA PHE A 256 -13.34 -12.94 -5.97
C PHE A 256 -13.38 -11.46 -6.36
#